data_AF-A0A3B1DJ13-F1
#
_entry.id   AF-A0A3B1DJ13-F1
#
_cell.length_a   1.000
_cell.length_b   1.000
_cell.length_c   1.000
_cell.angle_alpha   90.00
_cell.angle_beta   90.00
_cell.angle_gamma   90.00
#
_symmetry.space_group_name_H-M   'P 1'
#
loop_
_entity.id
_entity.type
_entity.pdbx_description
1 polymer ?
#
loop_
_entity_poly.entity_id
_entity_poly.type
_entity_poly.pdbx_seq_one_letter_code
_entity_poly.pdbx_strand_id
1 'polypeptide(L)'
;MAGIFQRLFKVGQSEAHSAIDKFENPIKMTEQGIRDLKKDLQETMRSLAEVKGVAIRLRREAEEDKKRAADYERKAMLLLNKMESGEMDPAQAERLATESLNRKEEVSQKAVRLMQDWERQDKMATQLQRGVEKLKSTVSTHENDLITLRARAKTAAATKKINAQMAKVDSSGTIAMLEKMKAKVEEDEALAESYGELAGADKSVDDEINAALEGGSSSEGRDRLLELKSRMGIQHHS
;
A
#
# COMPACT_ATOMS: atom_id res chain seq x y z
N MET A 1 -15.73 47.70 17.97
CA MET A 1 -15.54 46.76 16.83
C MET A 1 -15.74 45.31 17.28
N ALA A 2 -16.95 44.94 17.69
CA ALA A 2 -17.25 43.60 18.24
C ALA A 2 -18.49 42.98 17.55
N GLY A 3 -18.55 43.05 16.21
CA GLY A 3 -19.74 42.63 15.45
C GLY A 3 -19.48 41.69 14.28
N ILE A 4 -18.22 41.37 13.97
CA ILE A 4 -17.83 40.53 12.82
C ILE A 4 -17.45 39.12 13.29
N PHE A 5 -16.75 39.00 14.43
CA PHE A 5 -16.37 37.72 15.01
C PHE A 5 -17.57 36.90 15.54
N GLN A 6 -18.61 37.55 16.09
CA GLN A 6 -19.84 36.85 16.50
C GLN A 6 -20.71 36.39 15.32
N ARG A 7 -20.61 37.06 14.16
CA ARG A 7 -21.33 36.64 12.94
C ARG A 7 -20.62 35.48 12.25
N LEU A 8 -19.29 35.44 12.26
CA LEU A 8 -18.51 34.28 11.81
C LEU A 8 -18.80 33.02 12.63
N PHE A 9 -19.00 33.15 13.94
CA PHE A 9 -19.31 32.00 14.80
C PHE A 9 -20.73 31.45 14.59
N LYS A 10 -21.72 32.30 14.25
CA LYS A 10 -23.09 31.86 13.94
C LYS A 10 -23.25 31.24 12.55
N VAL A 11 -22.41 31.60 11.58
CA VAL A 11 -22.39 30.96 10.24
C VAL A 11 -21.73 29.57 10.27
N GLY A 12 -20.93 29.27 11.29
CA GLY A 12 -20.32 27.95 11.50
C GLY A 12 -21.29 26.86 11.97
N GLN A 13 -22.48 27.20 12.49
CA GLN A 13 -23.46 26.21 12.95
C GLN A 13 -24.40 25.70 11.84
N SER A 14 -24.55 26.43 10.74
CA SER A 14 -25.44 26.06 9.63
C SER A 14 -24.74 25.39 8.44
N GLU A 15 -23.41 25.31 8.42
CA GLU A 15 -22.60 24.66 7.38
C GLU A 15 -21.80 23.45 7.94
N ALA A 16 -22.17 22.96 9.13
CA ALA A 16 -21.54 21.77 9.73
C ALA A 16 -21.92 20.44 9.01
N HIS A 17 -22.71 20.50 7.94
CA HIS A 17 -23.03 19.36 7.08
C HIS A 17 -22.40 19.43 5.67
N SER A 18 -21.82 20.57 5.27
CA SER A 18 -21.21 20.77 3.94
C SER A 18 -19.67 20.88 3.98
N ALA A 19 -19.11 21.24 5.14
CA ALA A 19 -17.66 21.28 5.35
C ALA A 19 -17.05 19.89 5.62
N ILE A 20 -17.85 18.88 5.93
CA ILE A 20 -17.40 17.51 6.18
C ILE A 20 -16.95 16.83 4.87
N ASP A 21 -17.60 17.14 3.75
CA ASP A 21 -17.28 16.52 2.45
C ASP A 21 -16.01 17.13 1.79
N LYS A 22 -15.65 18.37 2.13
CA LYS A 22 -14.46 19.06 1.58
C LYS A 22 -13.13 18.66 2.23
N PHE A 23 -13.18 17.88 3.31
CA PHE A 23 -12.03 17.28 3.98
C PHE A 23 -12.00 15.74 3.83
N GLU A 24 -12.76 15.19 2.87
CA GLU A 24 -12.84 13.75 2.61
C GLU A 24 -11.47 13.13 2.30
N ASN A 25 -10.82 12.62 3.34
CA ASN A 25 -9.60 11.82 3.33
C ASN A 25 -8.36 12.50 2.70
N PRO A 26 -7.36 12.91 3.51
CA PRO A 26 -6.04 13.32 3.05
C PRO A 26 -5.42 12.40 1.99
N ILE A 27 -5.75 11.10 2.04
CA ILE A 27 -5.37 10.09 1.04
C ILE A 27 -5.94 10.43 -0.36
N LYS A 28 -7.22 10.77 -0.48
CA LYS A 28 -7.85 11.16 -1.77
C LYS A 28 -7.24 12.45 -2.31
N MET A 29 -6.92 13.41 -1.45
CA MET A 29 -6.25 14.65 -1.87
C MET A 29 -4.84 14.38 -2.39
N THR A 30 -4.06 13.53 -1.71
CA THR A 30 -2.74 13.11 -2.18
C THR A 30 -2.81 12.35 -3.51
N GLU A 31 -3.80 11.47 -3.67
CA GLU A 31 -4.07 10.80 -4.95
C GLU A 31 -4.33 11.79 -6.08
N GLN A 32 -5.12 12.84 -5.82
CA GLN A 32 -5.36 13.89 -6.80
C GLN A 32 -4.07 14.64 -7.14
N GLY A 33 -3.30 15.05 -6.13
CA GLY A 33 -2.02 15.73 -6.36
C GLY A 33 -1.04 14.90 -7.20
N ILE A 34 -0.96 13.58 -6.96
CA ILE A 34 -0.13 12.68 -7.78
C ILE A 34 -0.67 12.58 -9.21
N ARG A 35 -1.99 12.56 -9.41
CA ARG A 35 -2.60 12.58 -10.75
C ARG A 35 -2.27 13.87 -11.50
N ASP A 36 -2.33 15.01 -10.82
CA ASP A 36 -1.99 16.31 -11.40
C ASP A 36 -0.49 16.35 -11.76
N LEU A 37 0.40 15.91 -10.88
CA LEU A 37 1.84 15.80 -11.17
C LEU A 37 2.14 14.90 -12.37
N LYS A 38 1.39 13.79 -12.54
CA LYS A 38 1.51 12.92 -13.72
C LYS A 38 1.07 13.61 -15.00
N LYS A 39 0.00 14.42 -14.93
CA LYS A 39 -0.47 15.21 -16.06
C LYS A 39 0.58 16.25 -16.46
N ASP A 40 1.11 16.98 -15.48
CA ASP A 40 2.19 17.95 -15.70
C ASP A 40 3.44 17.29 -16.29
N LEU A 41 3.75 16.06 -15.86
CA LEU A 41 4.84 15.26 -16.42
C LEU A 41 4.60 14.95 -17.91
N GLN A 42 3.39 14.55 -18.27
CA GLN A 42 3.05 14.29 -19.68
C GLN A 42 3.14 15.55 -20.53
N GLU A 43 2.63 16.68 -20.03
CA GLU A 43 2.71 17.96 -20.72
C GLU A 43 4.17 18.41 -20.89
N THR A 44 4.99 18.29 -19.85
CA THR A 44 6.42 18.63 -19.90
C THR A 44 7.18 17.72 -20.87
N MET A 45 6.86 16.41 -20.91
CA MET A 45 7.45 15.49 -21.88
C MET A 45 7.09 15.87 -23.32
N ARG A 46 5.86 16.33 -23.57
CA ARG A 46 5.45 16.83 -24.87
C ARG A 46 6.22 18.09 -25.26
N SER A 47 6.33 19.07 -24.37
CA SER A 47 7.12 20.28 -24.62
C SER A 47 8.60 19.96 -24.87
N LEU A 48 9.18 19.01 -24.11
CA LEU A 48 10.54 18.52 -24.36
C LEU A 48 10.68 17.92 -25.76
N ALA A 49 9.71 17.10 -26.19
CA ALA A 49 9.73 16.50 -27.52
C ALA A 49 9.63 17.56 -28.63
N GLU A 50 8.78 18.56 -28.46
CA GLU A 50 8.64 19.69 -29.41
C GLU A 50 9.96 20.46 -29.54
N VAL A 51 10.60 20.82 -28.41
CA VAL A 51 11.88 21.54 -28.41
C VAL A 51 13.01 20.70 -29.01
N LYS A 52 13.10 19.41 -28.67
CA LYS A 52 14.05 18.48 -29.32
C LYS A 52 13.81 18.38 -30.81
N GLY A 53 12.55 18.33 -31.25
CA GLY A 53 12.19 18.33 -32.67
C GLY A 53 12.68 19.58 -33.40
N VAL A 54 12.51 20.75 -32.80
CA VAL A 54 13.05 22.02 -33.34
C VAL A 54 14.58 21.96 -33.43
N ALA A 55 15.27 21.52 -32.37
CA ALA A 55 16.72 21.39 -32.36
C ALA A 55 17.21 20.44 -33.47
N ILE A 56 16.61 19.25 -33.62
CA ILE A 56 16.97 18.29 -34.66
C ILE A 56 16.83 18.92 -36.05
N ARG A 57 15.73 19.63 -36.31
CA ARG A 57 15.50 20.31 -37.58
C ARG A 57 16.57 21.39 -37.85
N LEU A 58 16.85 22.26 -36.90
CA LEU A 58 17.85 23.32 -37.03
C LEU A 58 19.24 22.75 -37.34
N ARG A 59 19.64 21.69 -36.63
CA ARG A 59 20.91 21.01 -36.87
C ARG A 59 20.98 20.43 -38.28
N ARG A 60 19.92 19.74 -38.72
CA ARG A 60 19.85 19.17 -40.06
C ARG A 60 19.95 20.24 -41.14
N GLU A 61 19.19 21.34 -41.02
CA GLU A 61 19.25 22.45 -41.96
C GLU A 61 20.65 23.09 -42.00
N ALA A 62 21.30 23.25 -40.85
CA ALA A 62 22.67 23.76 -40.79
C ALA A 62 23.68 22.82 -41.47
N GLU A 63 23.55 21.51 -41.28
CA GLU A 63 24.38 20.51 -41.94
C GLU A 63 24.15 20.48 -43.46
N GLU A 64 22.90 20.65 -43.92
CA GLU A 64 22.56 20.79 -45.34
C GLU A 64 23.17 22.08 -45.93
N ASP A 65 23.12 23.20 -45.22
CA ASP A 65 23.74 24.47 -45.64
C ASP A 65 25.27 24.37 -45.72
N LYS A 66 25.91 23.67 -44.79
CA LYS A 66 27.36 23.37 -44.87
C LYS A 66 27.71 22.55 -46.11
N LYS A 67 26.90 21.54 -46.46
CA LYS A 67 27.11 20.76 -47.68
C LYS A 67 26.96 21.63 -48.93
N ARG A 68 25.94 22.49 -48.96
CA ARG A 68 25.75 23.46 -50.06
C ARG A 68 26.93 24.43 -50.19
N ALA A 69 27.48 24.91 -49.08
CA ALA A 69 28.68 25.74 -49.09
C ALA A 69 29.85 25.02 -49.79
N ALA A 70 30.12 23.78 -49.39
CA ALA A 70 31.17 22.96 -50.00
C ALA A 70 30.90 22.68 -51.50
N ASP A 71 29.64 22.51 -51.90
CA ASP A 71 29.28 22.37 -53.31
C ASP A 71 29.58 23.63 -54.12
N TYR A 72 29.25 24.81 -53.61
CA TYR A 72 29.56 26.07 -54.28
C TYR A 72 31.07 26.31 -54.38
N GLU A 73 31.83 25.97 -53.34
CA GLU A 73 33.29 26.01 -53.37
C GLU A 73 33.85 25.08 -54.45
N ARG A 74 33.37 23.84 -54.51
CA ARG A 74 33.76 22.89 -55.57
C ARG A 74 33.43 23.41 -56.96
N LYS A 75 32.26 24.01 -57.16
CA LYS A 75 31.87 24.63 -58.44
C LYS A 75 32.80 25.78 -58.81
N ALA A 76 33.16 26.65 -57.86
CA ALA A 76 34.11 27.74 -58.10
C ALA A 76 35.48 27.19 -58.55
N MET A 77 36.01 26.17 -57.86
CA MET A 77 37.27 25.52 -58.25
C MET A 77 37.21 24.91 -59.65
N LEU A 78 36.12 24.21 -59.99
CA LEU A 78 35.95 23.62 -61.33
C LEU A 78 35.87 24.68 -62.44
N LEU A 79 35.24 25.83 -62.17
CA LEU A 79 35.18 26.94 -63.11
C LEU A 79 36.57 27.53 -63.37
N LEU A 80 37.38 27.71 -62.33
CA LEU A 80 38.76 28.19 -62.44
C LEU A 80 39.66 27.18 -63.17
N ASN A 81 39.52 25.87 -62.89
CA ASN A 81 40.27 24.84 -63.61
C ASN A 81 39.96 24.84 -65.11
N LYS A 82 38.68 25.04 -65.49
CA LYS A 82 38.28 25.13 -66.91
C LYS A 82 38.80 26.40 -67.59
N MET A 83 38.96 27.48 -66.83
CA MET A 83 39.64 28.68 -67.32
C MET A 83 41.11 28.40 -67.59
N GLU A 84 41.80 27.75 -66.65
CA GLU A 84 43.22 27.38 -66.82
C GLU A 84 43.46 26.40 -67.98
N SER A 85 42.54 25.46 -68.23
CA SER A 85 42.63 24.53 -69.37
C SER A 85 42.24 25.15 -70.72
N GLY A 86 41.75 26.41 -70.74
CA GLY A 86 41.30 27.10 -71.94
C GLY A 86 39.94 26.62 -72.47
N GLU A 87 39.19 25.83 -71.70
CA GLU A 87 37.85 25.34 -72.04
C GLU A 87 36.74 26.39 -71.84
N MET A 88 37.05 27.50 -71.17
CA MET A 88 36.10 28.57 -70.85
C MET A 88 36.74 29.95 -70.98
N ASP A 89 35.96 30.93 -71.45
CA ASP A 89 36.38 32.33 -71.47
C ASP A 89 36.74 32.82 -70.05
N PRO A 90 37.92 33.44 -69.84
CA PRO A 90 38.37 33.87 -68.52
C PRO A 90 37.42 34.82 -67.81
N ALA A 91 36.87 35.82 -68.51
CA ALA A 91 35.96 36.80 -67.90
C ALA A 91 34.65 36.14 -67.46
N GLN A 92 34.14 35.18 -68.24
CA GLN A 92 32.97 34.40 -67.85
C GLN A 92 33.25 33.48 -66.65
N ALA A 93 34.39 32.78 -66.64
CA ALA A 93 34.77 31.88 -65.57
C ALA A 93 34.96 32.61 -64.24
N GLU A 94 35.68 33.74 -64.24
CA GLU A 94 35.87 34.59 -63.06
C GLU A 94 34.55 35.10 -62.50
N ARG A 95 33.63 35.56 -63.36
CA ARG A 95 32.30 36.03 -62.93
C ARG A 95 31.50 34.92 -62.25
N LEU A 96 31.44 33.72 -62.84
CA LEU A 96 30.70 32.57 -62.30
C LEU A 96 31.35 32.01 -61.02
N ALA A 97 32.68 32.00 -60.95
CA ALA A 97 33.41 31.58 -59.76
C ALA A 97 33.16 32.55 -58.60
N THR A 98 33.20 33.86 -58.87
CA THR A 98 32.88 34.91 -57.90
C THR A 98 31.45 34.77 -57.39
N GLU A 99 30.48 34.57 -58.29
CA GLU A 99 29.08 34.34 -57.88
C GLU A 99 28.95 33.08 -57.02
N SER A 100 29.64 31.98 -57.38
CA SER A 100 29.64 30.75 -56.59
C SER A 100 30.21 30.98 -55.19
N LEU A 101 31.30 31.75 -55.06
CA LEU A 101 31.89 32.10 -53.78
C LEU A 101 30.98 33.01 -52.94
N ASN A 102 30.26 33.95 -53.56
CA ASN A 102 29.25 34.75 -52.87
C ASN A 102 28.13 33.87 -52.31
N ARG A 103 27.64 32.90 -53.10
CA ARG A 103 26.63 31.93 -52.64
C ARG A 103 27.15 31.04 -51.52
N LYS A 104 28.42 30.59 -51.59
CA LYS A 104 29.09 29.85 -50.51
C LYS A 104 29.05 30.65 -49.21
N GLU A 105 29.39 31.93 -49.27
CA GLU A 105 29.42 32.80 -48.09
C GLU A 105 28.01 32.98 -47.50
N GLU A 106 27.01 33.26 -48.33
CA GLU A 106 25.60 33.40 -47.90
C GLU A 106 25.10 32.18 -47.12
N VAL A 107 25.30 30.97 -47.68
CA VAL A 107 24.84 29.73 -47.03
C VAL A 107 25.72 29.34 -45.84
N SER A 108 27.01 29.69 -45.83
CA SER A 108 27.90 29.47 -44.68
C SER A 108 27.47 30.32 -43.48
N GLN A 109 27.19 31.61 -43.70
CA GLN A 109 26.68 32.49 -42.65
C GLN A 109 25.30 32.03 -42.14
N LYS A 110 24.45 31.52 -43.03
CA LYS A 110 23.18 30.91 -42.63
C LYS A 110 23.39 29.67 -41.76
N ALA A 111 24.30 28.77 -42.14
CA ALA A 111 24.63 27.59 -41.35
C ALA A 111 25.13 27.95 -39.94
N VAL A 112 25.97 28.99 -39.82
CA VAL A 112 26.46 29.48 -38.52
C VAL A 112 25.29 29.96 -37.65
N ARG A 113 24.38 30.78 -38.19
CA ARG A 113 23.19 31.25 -37.46
C ARG A 113 22.30 30.09 -37.01
N LEU A 114 22.03 29.12 -37.89
CA LEU A 114 21.24 27.93 -37.56
C LEU A 114 21.90 27.08 -36.46
N MET A 115 23.23 26.97 -36.44
CA MET A 115 23.95 26.27 -35.36
C MET A 115 23.86 27.01 -34.03
N GLN A 116 23.95 28.35 -34.04
CA GLN A 116 23.75 29.14 -32.82
C GLN A 116 22.33 29.00 -32.27
N ASP A 117 21.33 28.95 -33.17
CA ASP A 117 19.94 28.73 -32.79
C ASP A 117 19.74 27.32 -32.23
N TRP A 118 20.32 26.31 -32.89
CA TRP A 118 20.35 24.94 -32.40
C TRP A 118 20.92 24.85 -30.98
N GLU A 119 22.06 25.49 -30.72
CA GLU A 119 22.70 25.43 -29.40
C GLU A 119 21.79 25.98 -28.29
N ARG A 120 21.03 27.05 -28.57
CA ARG A 120 20.05 27.60 -27.62
C ARG A 120 18.91 26.61 -27.35
N GLN A 121 18.38 25.98 -28.40
CA GLN A 121 17.30 24.98 -28.26
C GLN A 121 17.78 23.69 -27.58
N ASP A 122 19.00 23.25 -27.87
CA ASP A 122 19.61 22.06 -27.26
C ASP A 122 19.86 22.24 -25.76
N LYS A 123 20.34 23.42 -25.35
CA LYS A 123 20.44 23.81 -23.93
C LYS A 123 19.07 23.78 -23.24
N MET A 124 18.04 24.34 -23.88
CA MET A 124 16.68 24.35 -23.34
C MET A 124 16.11 22.93 -23.23
N ALA A 125 16.29 22.09 -24.25
CA ALA A 125 15.92 20.67 -24.22
C ALA A 125 16.63 19.92 -23.07
N THR A 126 17.91 20.19 -22.84
CA THR A 126 18.67 19.58 -21.75
C THR A 126 18.13 19.99 -20.38
N GLN A 127 17.75 21.26 -20.21
CA GLN A 127 17.13 21.74 -18.97
C GLN A 127 15.75 21.10 -18.74
N LEU A 128 14.90 21.07 -19.78
CA LEU A 128 13.59 20.42 -19.71
C LEU A 128 13.72 18.92 -19.41
N GLN A 129 14.70 18.24 -19.99
CA GLN A 129 14.95 16.83 -19.73
C GLN A 129 15.27 16.57 -18.24
N ARG A 130 16.15 17.39 -17.63
CA ARG A 130 16.41 17.29 -16.19
C ARG A 130 15.15 17.55 -15.36
N GLY A 131 14.31 18.49 -15.78
CA GLY A 131 13.00 18.74 -15.16
C GLY A 131 12.09 17.52 -15.20
N VAL A 132 11.97 16.87 -16.36
CA VAL A 132 11.20 15.63 -16.57
C VAL A 132 11.73 14.51 -15.67
N GLU A 133 13.04 14.30 -15.60
CA GLU A 133 13.66 13.27 -14.77
C GLU A 133 13.37 13.51 -13.28
N LYS A 134 13.51 14.75 -12.82
CA LYS A 134 13.19 15.14 -11.43
C LYS A 134 11.71 14.92 -11.11
N LEU A 135 10.81 15.35 -12.00
CA LEU A 135 9.37 15.20 -11.79
C LEU A 135 8.97 13.72 -11.80
N LYS A 136 9.53 12.91 -12.69
CA LYS A 136 9.34 11.45 -12.73
C LYS A 136 9.76 10.80 -11.41
N SER A 137 10.93 11.16 -10.87
CA SER A 137 11.41 10.65 -9.58
C SER A 137 10.50 11.08 -8.42
N THR A 138 10.04 12.33 -8.43
CA THR A 138 9.13 12.89 -7.41
C THR A 138 7.77 12.16 -7.43
N VAL A 139 7.19 11.96 -8.61
CA VAL A 139 5.94 11.20 -8.79
C VAL A 139 6.09 9.79 -8.24
N SER A 140 7.15 9.07 -8.63
CA SER A 140 7.38 7.69 -8.17
C SER A 140 7.56 7.60 -6.66
N THR A 141 8.26 8.56 -6.05
CA THR A 141 8.44 8.63 -4.60
C THR A 141 7.09 8.79 -3.90
N HIS A 142 6.29 9.77 -4.31
CA HIS A 142 4.99 10.02 -3.70
C HIS A 142 3.97 8.90 -3.94
N GLU A 143 4.05 8.19 -5.06
CA GLU A 143 3.24 6.98 -5.28
C GLU A 143 3.55 5.89 -4.25
N ASN A 144 4.84 5.64 -3.98
CA ASN A 144 5.27 4.66 -2.98
C ASN A 144 4.86 5.08 -1.56
N ASP A 145 4.99 6.37 -1.24
CA ASP A 145 4.54 6.93 0.03
C ASP A 145 3.03 6.76 0.20
N LEU A 146 2.25 7.03 -0.85
CA LEU A 146 0.79 6.88 -0.83
C LEU A 146 0.38 5.41 -0.60
N ILE A 147 1.05 4.44 -1.22
CA ILE A 147 0.80 3.01 -0.97
C ILE A 147 1.02 2.68 0.50
N THR A 148 2.12 3.15 1.08
CA THR A 148 2.47 2.95 2.49
C THR A 148 1.45 3.60 3.42
N LEU A 149 1.05 4.83 3.14
CA LEU A 149 0.06 5.58 3.92
C LEU A 149 -1.31 4.91 3.87
N ARG A 150 -1.75 4.42 2.71
CA ARG A 150 -3.01 3.66 2.57
C ARG A 150 -2.99 2.39 3.41
N ALA A 151 -1.89 1.63 3.38
CA ALA A 151 -1.76 0.41 4.17
C ALA A 151 -1.84 0.71 5.68
N ARG A 152 -1.09 1.72 6.15
CA ARG A 152 -1.11 2.18 7.54
C ARG A 152 -2.50 2.66 7.97
N ALA A 153 -3.17 3.44 7.13
CA ALA A 153 -4.52 3.92 7.41
C ALA A 153 -5.52 2.78 7.54
N LYS A 154 -5.44 1.76 6.66
CA LYS A 154 -6.27 0.56 6.73
C LYS A 154 -6.03 -0.25 8.01
N THR A 155 -4.77 -0.45 8.40
CA THR A 155 -4.41 -1.13 9.65
C THR A 155 -4.94 -0.35 10.86
N ALA A 156 -4.70 0.97 10.92
CA ALA A 156 -5.20 1.81 12.00
C ALA A 156 -6.72 1.77 12.12
N ALA A 157 -7.45 1.79 11.00
CA ALA A 157 -8.90 1.66 10.98
C ALA A 157 -9.37 0.29 11.51
N ALA A 158 -8.70 -0.80 11.12
CA ALA A 158 -9.00 -2.15 11.62
C ALA A 158 -8.74 -2.26 13.14
N THR A 159 -7.58 -1.79 13.62
CA THR A 159 -7.25 -1.77 15.06
C THR A 159 -8.27 -0.95 15.85
N LYS A 160 -8.66 0.24 15.35
CA LYS A 160 -9.69 1.07 15.99
C LYS A 160 -11.03 0.34 16.08
N LYS A 161 -11.44 -0.36 15.02
CA LYS A 161 -12.67 -1.15 15.00
C LYS A 161 -12.63 -2.31 16.01
N ILE A 162 -11.53 -3.06 16.05
CA ILE A 162 -11.32 -4.15 17.01
C ILE A 162 -11.40 -3.62 18.44
N ASN A 163 -10.65 -2.56 18.77
CA ASN A 163 -10.64 -1.99 20.11
C ASN A 163 -12.03 -1.48 20.53
N ALA A 164 -12.77 -0.85 19.60
CA ALA A 164 -14.14 -0.40 19.86
C ALA A 164 -15.11 -1.57 20.08
N GLN A 165 -14.92 -2.69 19.39
CA GLN A 165 -15.70 -3.91 19.61
C GLN A 165 -15.35 -4.58 20.94
N MET A 166 -14.06 -4.68 21.28
CA MET A 166 -13.61 -5.20 22.57
C MET A 166 -14.17 -4.39 23.74
N ALA A 167 -14.12 -3.06 23.68
CA ALA A 167 -14.70 -2.19 24.72
C ALA A 167 -16.23 -2.38 24.87
N LYS A 168 -16.94 -2.68 23.77
CA LYS A 168 -18.38 -2.99 23.82
C LYS A 168 -18.66 -4.36 24.43
N VAL A 169 -17.83 -5.36 24.15
CA VAL A 169 -17.95 -6.70 24.72
C VAL A 169 -17.69 -6.68 26.24
N ASP A 170 -16.69 -5.94 26.68
CA ASP A 170 -16.39 -5.77 28.11
C ASP A 170 -17.52 -5.03 28.84
N SER A 171 -18.17 -4.07 28.16
CA SER A 171 -19.29 -3.30 28.71
C SER A 171 -20.66 -3.99 28.65
N SER A 172 -20.84 -5.09 27.90
CA SER A 172 -22.19 -5.61 27.61
C SER A 172 -22.81 -6.45 28.73
N GLY A 173 -22.15 -6.60 29.89
CA GLY A 173 -22.64 -7.41 31.01
C GLY A 173 -22.77 -8.92 30.70
N THR A 174 -22.56 -9.32 29.44
CA THR A 174 -22.69 -10.70 28.94
C THR A 174 -21.61 -11.60 29.52
N ILE A 175 -20.36 -11.11 29.62
CA ILE A 175 -19.27 -11.84 30.29
C ILE A 175 -19.56 -11.98 31.78
N ALA A 176 -19.99 -10.92 32.45
CA ALA A 176 -20.37 -10.96 33.87
C ALA A 176 -21.56 -11.91 34.14
N MET A 177 -22.50 -12.02 33.19
CA MET A 177 -23.64 -12.94 33.28
C MET A 177 -23.23 -14.40 33.06
N LEU A 178 -22.30 -14.66 32.13
CA LEU A 178 -21.70 -15.99 31.91
C LEU A 178 -20.90 -16.46 33.13
N GLU A 179 -20.10 -15.58 33.74
CA GLU A 179 -19.37 -15.90 34.99
C GLU A 179 -20.35 -16.18 36.15
N LYS A 180 -21.43 -15.41 36.28
CA LYS A 180 -22.47 -15.69 37.29
C LYS A 180 -23.20 -17.02 37.04
N MET A 181 -23.51 -17.35 35.78
CA MET A 181 -24.10 -18.65 35.45
C MET A 181 -23.15 -19.79 35.75
N LYS A 182 -21.84 -19.63 35.46
CA LYS A 182 -20.82 -20.63 35.77
C LYS A 182 -20.72 -20.87 37.27
N ALA A 183 -20.63 -19.81 38.08
CA ALA A 183 -20.60 -19.92 39.54
C ALA A 183 -21.87 -20.61 40.10
N LYS A 184 -23.03 -20.33 39.51
CA LYS A 184 -24.28 -21.00 39.89
C LYS A 184 -24.29 -22.49 39.52
N VAL A 185 -23.79 -22.85 38.34
CA VAL A 185 -23.68 -24.26 37.93
C VAL A 185 -22.71 -25.00 38.84
N GLU A 186 -21.57 -24.41 39.20
CA GLU A 186 -20.62 -25.01 40.16
C GLU A 186 -21.26 -25.20 41.55
N GLU A 187 -22.08 -24.26 42.01
CA GLU A 187 -22.85 -24.39 43.27
C GLU A 187 -23.89 -25.51 43.18
N ASP A 188 -24.65 -25.58 42.08
CA ASP A 188 -25.65 -26.63 41.84
C ASP A 188 -24.98 -28.01 41.73
N GLU A 189 -23.79 -28.10 41.10
CA GLU A 189 -22.98 -29.32 41.02
C GLU A 189 -22.44 -29.74 42.40
N ALA A 190 -21.90 -28.80 43.19
CA ALA A 190 -21.44 -29.08 44.54
C ALA A 190 -22.59 -29.51 45.48
N LEU A 191 -23.77 -28.91 45.33
CA LEU A 191 -24.99 -29.35 46.03
C LEU A 191 -25.40 -30.75 45.59
N ALA A 192 -25.41 -31.05 44.29
CA ALA A 192 -25.72 -32.38 43.79
C ALA A 192 -24.73 -33.44 44.28
N GLU A 193 -23.43 -33.11 44.36
CA GLU A 193 -22.40 -33.97 44.96
C GLU A 193 -22.66 -34.18 46.46
N SER A 194 -23.03 -33.13 47.21
CA SER A 194 -23.40 -33.25 48.62
C SER A 194 -24.67 -34.07 48.85
N TYR A 195 -25.66 -34.00 47.96
CA TYR A 195 -26.83 -34.87 47.99
C TYR A 195 -26.49 -36.30 47.59
N GLY A 196 -25.51 -36.51 46.71
CA GLY A 196 -24.94 -37.82 46.42
C GLY A 196 -24.22 -38.43 47.64
N GLU A 197 -23.49 -37.62 48.40
CA GLU A 197 -22.87 -38.02 49.67
C GLU A 197 -23.91 -38.25 50.79
N LEU A 198 -24.96 -37.42 50.88
CA LEU A 198 -26.07 -37.60 51.82
C LEU A 198 -26.95 -38.81 51.48
N ALA A 199 -27.20 -39.09 50.20
CA ALA A 199 -27.82 -40.34 49.76
C ALA A 199 -26.92 -41.56 50.00
N GLY A 200 -25.60 -41.34 50.18
CA GLY A 200 -24.67 -42.33 50.71
C GLY A 200 -24.61 -42.39 52.25
N ALA A 201 -25.16 -41.39 52.95
CA ALA A 201 -25.18 -41.29 54.41
C ALA A 201 -26.53 -41.72 55.03
N ASP A 202 -27.62 -41.71 54.26
CA ASP A 202 -28.87 -42.39 54.61
C ASP A 202 -28.83 -43.85 54.12
N LYS A 203 -27.91 -44.64 54.68
CA LYS A 203 -28.32 -45.99 55.07
C LYS A 203 -29.27 -45.78 56.24
N SER A 204 -30.56 -45.78 55.93
CA SER A 204 -31.61 -45.69 56.94
C SER A 204 -31.31 -46.71 58.03
N VAL A 205 -31.62 -46.38 59.28
CA VAL A 205 -31.65 -47.32 60.40
C VAL A 205 -32.44 -48.59 60.03
N ASP A 206 -33.38 -48.50 59.08
CA ASP A 206 -34.11 -49.65 58.51
C ASP A 206 -33.25 -50.58 57.62
N ASP A 207 -32.22 -50.09 56.93
CA ASP A 207 -31.26 -50.92 56.18
C ASP A 207 -30.29 -51.65 57.12
N GLU A 208 -29.90 -51.01 58.24
CA GLU A 208 -29.17 -51.68 59.33
C GLU A 208 -30.05 -52.71 60.04
N ILE A 209 -31.35 -52.45 60.22
CA ILE A 209 -32.31 -53.39 60.79
C ILE A 209 -32.53 -54.59 59.85
N ASN A 210 -32.69 -54.39 58.54
CA ASN A 210 -32.84 -55.49 57.59
C ASN A 210 -31.54 -56.31 57.43
N ALA A 211 -30.36 -55.68 57.43
CA ALA A 211 -29.08 -56.40 57.45
C ALA A 211 -28.84 -57.14 58.78
N ALA A 212 -29.30 -56.60 59.92
CA ALA A 212 -29.25 -57.27 61.22
C ALA A 212 -30.29 -58.40 61.37
N LEU A 213 -31.39 -58.35 60.60
CA LEU A 213 -32.41 -59.40 60.53
C LEU A 213 -32.07 -60.50 59.51
N GLU A 214 -31.26 -60.22 58.47
CA GLU A 214 -30.78 -61.22 57.50
C GLU A 214 -29.37 -61.78 57.81
N GLY A 215 -28.66 -61.22 58.79
CA GLY A 215 -27.34 -61.67 59.24
C GLY A 215 -27.35 -62.23 60.66
N GLY A 216 -28.21 -63.21 60.92
CA GLY A 216 -28.40 -63.79 62.24
C GLY A 216 -27.11 -64.27 62.93
N SER A 217 -27.06 -64.02 64.24
CA SER A 217 -26.65 -65.04 65.20
C SER A 217 -25.22 -65.57 65.04
N SER A 218 -24.25 -64.70 65.29
CA SER A 218 -22.90 -65.11 65.69
C SER A 218 -22.90 -65.67 67.13
N SER A 219 -23.36 -66.90 67.31
CA SER A 219 -22.84 -67.80 68.35
C SER A 219 -22.85 -69.30 67.98
N GLU A 220 -23.31 -69.68 66.79
CA GLU A 220 -23.51 -71.10 66.47
C GLU A 220 -22.22 -71.85 66.04
N GLY A 221 -21.12 -71.15 65.77
CA GLY A 221 -19.88 -71.77 65.30
C GLY A 221 -19.06 -72.50 66.39
N ARG A 222 -19.21 -72.11 67.67
CA ARG A 222 -18.42 -72.68 68.77
C ARG A 222 -19.20 -73.67 69.63
N ASP A 223 -20.49 -73.48 69.82
CA ASP A 223 -21.33 -74.36 70.64
C ASP A 223 -21.75 -75.64 69.87
N ARG A 224 -21.96 -75.54 68.55
CA ARG A 224 -22.30 -76.70 67.69
C ARG A 224 -21.17 -77.75 67.58
N LEU A 225 -19.92 -77.39 67.86
CA LEU A 225 -18.81 -78.35 67.84
C LEU A 225 -18.71 -79.16 69.15
N LEU A 226 -19.11 -78.58 70.28
CA LEU A 226 -19.03 -79.19 71.60
C LEU A 226 -20.26 -80.05 71.91
N GLU A 227 -21.45 -79.59 71.53
CA GLU A 227 -22.68 -80.33 71.79
C GLU A 227 -22.86 -81.55 70.87
N LEU A 228 -22.45 -81.47 69.59
CA LEU A 228 -22.46 -82.63 68.69
C LEU A 228 -21.55 -83.75 69.21
N LYS A 229 -20.35 -83.41 69.71
CA LYS A 229 -19.42 -84.39 70.28
C LYS A 229 -19.95 -85.02 71.56
N SER A 230 -20.72 -84.28 72.36
CA SER A 230 -21.30 -84.79 73.61
C SER A 230 -22.61 -85.57 73.41
N ARG A 231 -23.41 -85.23 72.38
CA ARG A 231 -24.59 -86.02 71.96
C ARG A 231 -24.21 -87.31 71.25
N MET A 232 -23.10 -87.31 70.51
CA MET A 232 -22.65 -88.48 69.78
C MET A 232 -21.88 -89.45 70.67
N GLY A 233 -21.38 -89.00 71.82
CA GLY A 233 -20.57 -89.83 72.70
C GLY A 233 -19.47 -90.60 71.95
N ILE A 234 -18.97 -91.71 72.46
CA ILE A 234 -19.54 -92.97 71.99
C ILE A 234 -19.18 -93.22 70.48
N GLN A 235 -17.99 -93.82 70.27
CA GLN A 235 -17.50 -94.64 69.12
C GLN A 235 -17.53 -93.99 67.71
N HIS A 236 -16.44 -93.73 66.98
CA HIS A 236 -15.35 -94.61 66.49
C HIS A 236 -15.78 -96.01 66.01
N HIS A 237 -15.79 -96.19 64.67
CA HIS A 237 -15.81 -97.45 63.89
C HIS A 237 -17.11 -98.28 64.00
N SER A 238 -17.79 -98.74 62.94
CA SER A 238 -17.42 -99.03 61.53
C SER A 238 -18.54 -98.63 60.57
#